data_AF-A0A2I1GCL2-F1
#
_entry.id   AF-A0A2I1GCL2-F1
#
_cell.length_a   1.000
_cell.length_b   1.000
_cell.length_c   1.000
_cell.angle_alpha   90.00
_cell.angle_beta   90.00
_cell.angle_gamma   90.00
#
_symmetry.space_group_name_H-M   'P 1'
#
loop_
_entity.id
_entity.type
_entity.pdbx_description
1 polymer ?
#
loop_
_entity_poly.entity_id
_entity_poly.type
_entity_poly.pdbx_seq_one_letter_code
_entity_poly.pdbx_strand_id
1 'polypeptide(L)'
;MEIVDNHYFNKEEEAWLKQKGEVKDVSKHLFHIIEQKDEVLNDTFTLTEEVLNLLERKEIFRYRDKVSDFNVEVKKRLGPVCWNEIMSIFNRKLNTGKVIRKEDEKFLTELKKVLNSVNMITDEFELLFRMKRNSNNEFYQKKMKTLD
;
A
#
# COMPACT_ATOMS: atom_id res chain seq x y z
N MET A 1 -85.29 -10.50 -13.52
CA MET A 1 -84.24 -11.52 -13.63
C MET A 1 -83.04 -10.82 -14.22
N GLU A 2 -82.15 -10.29 -13.37
CA GLU A 2 -80.86 -9.73 -13.78
C GLU A 2 -79.91 -9.96 -12.60
N ILE A 3 -79.18 -11.07 -12.68
CA ILE A 3 -78.02 -11.36 -11.82
C ILE A 3 -76.88 -11.63 -12.80
N VAL A 4 -76.43 -10.58 -13.50
CA VAL A 4 -75.31 -10.69 -14.44
C VAL A 4 -74.47 -9.43 -14.32
N ASP A 5 -73.93 -9.16 -13.13
CA ASP A 5 -72.91 -8.10 -12.96
C ASP A 5 -71.89 -8.45 -11.89
N ASN A 6 -72.26 -9.25 -10.89
CA ASN A 6 -71.38 -9.51 -9.74
C ASN A 6 -70.21 -10.49 -10.01
N HIS A 7 -70.29 -11.30 -11.07
CA HIS A 7 -69.27 -12.33 -11.33
C HIS A 7 -68.09 -11.83 -12.18
N TYR A 8 -68.33 -10.86 -13.08
CA TYR A 8 -67.28 -10.28 -13.93
C TYR A 8 -66.42 -9.26 -13.16
N PHE A 9 -67.03 -8.46 -12.29
CA PHE A 9 -66.34 -7.48 -11.45
C PHE A 9 -65.28 -8.13 -10.54
N ASN A 10 -65.60 -9.30 -9.99
CA ASN A 10 -64.73 -10.02 -9.04
C ASN A 10 -63.48 -10.62 -9.72
N LYS A 11 -63.58 -11.04 -10.99
CA LYS A 11 -62.44 -11.60 -11.75
C LYS A 11 -61.42 -10.54 -12.17
N GLU A 12 -61.89 -9.35 -12.55
CA GLU A 12 -60.99 -8.24 -12.87
C GLU A 12 -60.26 -7.78 -11.61
N GLU A 13 -60.97 -7.66 -10.48
CA GLU A 13 -60.38 -7.25 -9.20
C GLU A 13 -59.31 -8.25 -8.70
N GLU A 14 -59.55 -9.56 -8.83
CA GLU A 14 -58.55 -10.61 -8.56
C GLU A 14 -57.32 -10.50 -9.49
N ALA A 15 -57.51 -10.24 -10.78
CA ALA A 15 -56.41 -10.05 -11.73
C ALA A 15 -55.57 -8.81 -11.40
N TRP A 16 -56.22 -7.70 -11.01
CA TRP A 16 -55.56 -6.48 -10.56
C TRP A 16 -54.75 -6.70 -9.27
N LEU A 17 -55.30 -7.43 -8.30
CA LEU A 17 -54.60 -7.76 -7.05
C LEU A 17 -53.37 -8.63 -7.30
N LYS A 18 -53.48 -9.62 -8.20
CA LYS A 18 -52.37 -10.49 -8.60
C LYS A 18 -51.26 -9.71 -9.30
N GLN A 19 -51.60 -8.87 -10.29
CA GLN A 19 -50.64 -8.03 -11.01
C GLN A 19 -49.93 -7.05 -10.06
N LYS A 20 -50.65 -6.45 -9.12
CA LYS A 20 -50.08 -5.55 -8.09
C LYS A 20 -49.12 -6.30 -7.16
N GLY A 21 -49.42 -7.55 -6.82
CA GLY A 21 -48.53 -8.44 -6.07
C GLY A 21 -47.23 -8.73 -6.83
N GLU A 22 -47.33 -9.13 -8.09
CA GLU A 22 -46.18 -9.42 -8.96
C GLU A 22 -45.27 -8.19 -9.14
N VAL A 23 -45.86 -7.00 -9.39
CA VAL A 23 -45.10 -5.75 -9.50
C VAL A 23 -44.34 -5.43 -8.20
N LYS A 24 -44.97 -5.65 -7.04
CA LYS A 24 -44.34 -5.41 -5.73
C LYS A 24 -43.15 -6.35 -5.49
N ASP A 25 -43.28 -7.62 -5.88
CA ASP A 25 -42.20 -8.59 -5.71
C ASP A 25 -41.04 -8.36 -6.69
N VAL A 26 -41.33 -7.98 -7.94
CA VAL A 26 -40.30 -7.53 -8.90
C VAL A 26 -39.55 -6.31 -8.36
N SER A 27 -40.28 -5.35 -7.78
CA SER A 27 -39.69 -4.15 -7.17
C SER A 27 -38.73 -4.52 -6.03
N LYS A 28 -39.13 -5.42 -5.12
CA LYS A 28 -38.26 -5.90 -4.03
C LYS A 28 -37.03 -6.63 -4.54
N HIS A 29 -37.19 -7.47 -5.57
CA HIS A 29 -36.08 -8.19 -6.16
C HIS A 29 -35.06 -7.22 -6.79
N LEU A 30 -35.53 -6.17 -7.46
CA LEU A 30 -34.67 -5.11 -8.00
C LEU A 30 -33.93 -4.36 -6.88
N PHE A 31 -34.60 -4.02 -5.79
CA PHE A 31 -33.93 -3.40 -4.63
C PHE A 31 -32.83 -4.30 -4.07
N HIS A 32 -33.10 -5.59 -3.91
CA HIS A 32 -32.11 -6.55 -3.43
C HIS A 32 -30.91 -6.68 -4.38
N ILE A 33 -31.14 -6.72 -5.69
CA ILE A 33 -30.06 -6.73 -6.69
C ILE A 33 -29.21 -5.46 -6.59
N ILE A 34 -29.84 -4.29 -6.40
CA ILE A 34 -29.12 -3.02 -6.27
C ILE A 34 -28.25 -3.01 -5.01
N GLU A 35 -28.79 -3.46 -3.87
CA GLU A 35 -28.04 -3.58 -2.61
C GLU A 35 -26.84 -4.53 -2.76
N GLN A 36 -27.05 -5.71 -3.34
CA GLN A 36 -25.97 -6.66 -3.61
C GLN A 36 -24.92 -6.09 -4.56
N LYS A 37 -25.34 -5.34 -5.58
CA LYS A 37 -24.42 -4.69 -6.52
C LYS A 37 -23.55 -3.64 -5.82
N ASP A 38 -24.12 -2.87 -4.90
CA ASP A 38 -23.37 -1.87 -4.12
C ASP A 38 -22.40 -2.53 -3.13
N GLU A 39 -22.79 -3.65 -2.50
CA GLU A 39 -21.91 -4.46 -1.65
C GLU A 39 -20.71 -5.02 -2.45
N VAL A 40 -20.98 -5.66 -3.59
CA VAL A 40 -19.94 -6.20 -4.48
C VAL A 40 -18.97 -5.11 -4.96
N LEU A 41 -19.49 -3.91 -5.26
CA LEU A 41 -18.66 -2.77 -5.65
C LEU A 41 -17.72 -2.36 -4.51
N ASN A 42 -18.24 -2.20 -3.29
CA ASN A 42 -17.44 -1.81 -2.13
C ASN A 42 -16.35 -2.85 -1.80
N ASP A 43 -16.69 -4.13 -1.86
CA ASP A 43 -15.71 -5.21 -1.66
C ASP A 43 -14.62 -5.17 -2.73
N THR A 44 -15.01 -4.94 -3.99
CA THR A 44 -14.06 -4.83 -5.10
C THR A 44 -13.11 -3.64 -4.93
N PHE A 45 -13.63 -2.49 -4.50
CA PHE A 45 -12.81 -1.31 -4.21
C PHE A 45 -11.82 -1.59 -3.08
N THR A 46 -12.29 -2.16 -1.97
CA THR A 46 -11.46 -2.50 -0.81
C THR A 46 -10.35 -3.47 -1.20
N LEU A 47 -10.68 -4.56 -1.91
CA LEU A 47 -9.69 -5.53 -2.40
C LEU A 47 -8.67 -4.88 -3.35
N THR A 48 -9.12 -3.97 -4.21
CA THR A 48 -8.22 -3.27 -5.15
C THR A 48 -7.23 -2.37 -4.40
N GLU A 49 -7.68 -1.63 -3.40
CA GLU A 49 -6.79 -0.83 -2.54
C GLU A 49 -5.79 -1.69 -1.79
N GLU A 50 -6.22 -2.84 -1.24
CA GLU A 50 -5.32 -3.78 -0.57
C GLU A 50 -4.26 -4.35 -1.52
N VAL A 51 -4.64 -4.71 -2.74
CA VAL A 51 -3.71 -5.21 -3.76
C VAL A 51 -2.71 -4.14 -4.18
N LEU A 52 -3.15 -2.90 -4.41
CA LEU A 52 -2.27 -1.77 -4.73
C LEU A 52 -1.25 -1.54 -3.60
N ASN A 53 -1.73 -1.51 -2.36
CA ASN A 53 -0.87 -1.41 -1.18
C ASN A 53 0.14 -2.57 -1.07
N LEU A 54 -0.26 -3.79 -1.42
CA LEU A 54 0.64 -4.96 -1.43
C LEU A 54 1.69 -4.87 -2.55
N LEU A 55 1.31 -4.39 -3.73
CA LEU A 55 2.22 -4.23 -4.87
C LEU A 55 3.28 -3.17 -4.58
N GLU A 56 2.87 -2.00 -4.09
CA GLU A 56 3.80 -0.92 -3.69
C GLU A 56 4.81 -1.43 -2.65
N ARG A 57 4.35 -2.19 -1.65
CA ARG A 57 5.22 -2.83 -0.65
C ARG A 57 6.21 -3.82 -1.27
N LYS A 58 5.77 -4.65 -2.22
CA LYS A 58 6.65 -5.61 -2.92
C LYS A 58 7.74 -4.89 -3.70
N GLU A 59 7.43 -3.77 -4.34
CA GLU A 59 8.42 -2.95 -5.03
C GLU A 59 9.43 -2.35 -4.05
N ILE A 60 8.96 -1.77 -2.93
CA ILE A 60 9.83 -1.26 -1.87
C ILE A 60 10.79 -2.34 -1.35
N PHE A 61 10.30 -3.57 -1.14
CA PHE A 61 11.16 -4.70 -0.73
C PHE A 61 12.21 -5.07 -1.77
N ARG A 62 11.85 -5.09 -3.06
CA ARG A 62 12.82 -5.34 -4.14
C ARG A 62 13.92 -4.28 -4.18
N TYR A 63 13.57 -3.00 -4.00
CA TYR A 63 14.56 -1.92 -3.95
C TYR A 63 15.43 -2.01 -2.69
N ARG A 64 14.86 -2.39 -1.54
CA ARG A 64 15.60 -2.62 -0.29
C ARG A 64 16.69 -3.68 -0.45
N ASP A 65 16.37 -4.78 -1.12
CA ASP A 65 17.32 -5.88 -1.33
C ASP A 65 18.46 -5.43 -2.25
N LYS A 66 18.14 -4.73 -3.35
CA LYS A 66 19.15 -4.11 -4.24
C LYS A 66 20.06 -3.11 -3.52
N VAL A 67 19.51 -2.28 -2.63
CA VAL A 67 20.32 -1.36 -1.80
C VAL A 67 21.21 -2.13 -0.83
N SER A 68 20.77 -3.29 -0.35
CA SER A 68 21.59 -4.14 0.51
C SER A 68 22.79 -4.69 -0.23
N ASP A 69 22.59 -5.20 -1.45
CA ASP A 69 23.68 -5.69 -2.30
C ASP A 69 24.66 -4.56 -2.65
N PHE A 70 24.13 -3.40 -3.03
CA PHE A 70 24.94 -2.22 -3.29
C PHE A 70 25.79 -1.80 -2.07
N ASN A 71 25.20 -1.78 -0.87
CA ASN A 71 25.91 -1.47 0.35
C ASN A 71 27.02 -2.48 0.68
N VAL A 72 26.85 -3.76 0.33
CA VAL A 72 27.89 -4.79 0.49
C VAL A 72 29.09 -4.45 -0.40
N GLU A 73 28.87 -4.06 -1.65
CA GLU A 73 29.96 -3.69 -2.57
C GLU A 73 30.65 -2.40 -2.14
N VAL A 74 29.89 -1.38 -1.72
CA VAL A 74 30.45 -0.14 -1.17
C VAL A 74 31.31 -0.43 0.07
N LYS A 75 30.83 -1.29 0.99
CA LYS A 75 31.59 -1.72 2.18
C LYS A 75 32.88 -2.44 1.81
N LYS A 76 32.86 -3.34 0.82
CA LYS A 76 34.06 -4.05 0.37
C LYS A 76 35.14 -3.09 -0.13
N ARG A 77 34.74 -2.05 -0.88
CA ARG A 77 35.67 -1.04 -1.43
C ARG A 77 36.22 -0.09 -0.38
N LEU A 78 35.41 0.29 0.61
CA LEU A 78 35.82 1.20 1.68
C LEU A 78 36.59 0.51 2.81
N GLY A 79 36.39 -0.80 2.98
CA GLY A 79 36.82 -1.53 4.15
C GLY A 79 35.89 -1.31 5.37
N PRO A 80 35.92 -2.23 6.34
CA PRO A 80 34.96 -2.27 7.43
C PRO A 80 35.03 -1.05 8.36
N VAL A 81 36.24 -0.52 8.60
CA VAL A 81 36.44 0.64 9.49
C VAL A 81 35.78 1.88 8.89
N CYS A 82 36.13 2.24 7.65
CA CYS A 82 35.58 3.41 6.98
C CYS A 82 34.06 3.29 6.82
N TRP A 83 33.57 2.09 6.47
CA TRP A 83 32.13 1.82 6.38
C TRP A 83 31.40 2.10 7.69
N ASN A 84 31.89 1.59 8.82
CA ASN A 84 31.24 1.77 10.11
C ASN A 84 31.17 3.25 10.51
N GLU A 85 32.22 4.02 10.22
CA GLU A 85 32.25 5.46 10.48
C GLU A 85 31.26 6.21 9.61
N ILE A 86 31.17 5.90 8.31
CA ILE A 86 30.16 6.47 7.40
C ILE A 86 28.74 6.18 7.91
N MET A 87 28.47 4.94 8.34
CA MET A 87 27.17 4.59 8.92
C MET A 87 26.89 5.39 10.21
N SER A 88 27.90 5.59 11.06
CA SER A 88 27.80 6.40 12.27
C SER A 88 27.48 7.87 11.96
N ILE A 89 28.14 8.44 10.95
CA ILE A 89 27.93 9.81 10.47
C ILE A 89 26.48 10.00 10.00
N PHE A 90 26.00 9.14 9.10
CA PHE A 90 24.62 9.24 8.61
C PHE A 90 23.60 9.00 9.72
N ASN A 91 23.79 8.00 10.58
CA ASN A 91 22.89 7.78 11.72
C ASN A 91 22.85 8.99 12.66
N ARG A 92 24.00 9.62 12.94
CA ARG A 92 24.06 10.83 13.76
C ARG A 92 23.31 11.99 13.09
N LYS A 93 23.53 12.20 11.79
CA LYS A 93 22.82 13.23 11.01
C LYS A 93 21.30 13.02 11.08
N LEU A 94 20.83 11.78 10.92
CA LEU A 94 19.41 11.44 10.99
C LEU A 94 18.80 11.63 12.39
N ASN A 95 19.47 11.12 13.42
CA ASN A 95 18.89 11.09 14.77
C ASN A 95 18.93 12.44 15.48
N THR A 96 19.88 13.31 15.12
CA THR A 96 20.16 14.54 15.89
C THR A 96 20.06 15.82 15.05
N GLY A 97 19.91 15.72 13.73
CA GLY A 97 19.97 16.87 12.82
C GLY A 97 21.32 17.60 12.81
N LYS A 98 22.34 17.06 13.51
CA LYS A 98 23.64 17.71 13.67
C LYS A 98 24.42 17.73 12.35
N VAL A 99 25.15 18.82 12.18
CA VAL A 99 26.06 19.06 11.05
C VAL A 99 27.22 18.05 11.09
N ILE A 100 27.70 17.67 9.91
CA ILE A 100 28.89 16.85 9.69
C ILE A 100 30.09 17.52 10.38
N ARG A 101 30.84 16.75 11.16
CA ARG A 101 32.04 17.21 11.86
C ARG A 101 33.22 17.24 10.92
N LYS A 102 34.22 18.08 11.21
CA LYS A 102 35.47 18.13 10.43
C LYS A 102 36.18 16.77 10.36
N GLU A 103 36.14 16.01 11.45
CA GLU A 103 36.72 14.66 11.53
C GLU A 103 36.04 13.65 10.59
N ASP A 104 34.78 13.89 10.22
CA ASP A 104 33.99 13.03 9.34
C ASP A 104 34.42 13.17 7.87
N GLU A 105 34.99 14.32 7.50
CA GLU A 105 35.31 14.66 6.11
C GLU A 105 36.23 13.64 5.44
N LYS A 106 37.17 13.06 6.18
CA LYS A 106 38.07 12.03 5.65
C LYS A 106 37.30 10.80 5.17
N PHE A 107 36.30 10.37 5.95
CA PHE A 107 35.49 9.20 5.62
C PHE A 107 34.50 9.49 4.50
N LEU A 108 33.92 10.70 4.49
CA LEU A 108 33.03 11.13 3.42
C LEU A 108 33.77 11.34 2.09
N THR A 109 35.04 11.72 2.14
CA THR A 109 35.89 11.81 0.95
C THR A 109 36.14 10.43 0.35
N GLU A 110 36.44 9.42 1.17
CA GLU A 110 36.57 8.03 0.71
C GLU A 110 35.26 7.50 0.14
N LEU A 111 34.13 7.79 0.79
CA LEU A 111 32.80 7.48 0.25
C LEU A 111 32.61 8.09 -1.13
N LYS A 112 32.86 9.40 -1.29
CA LYS A 112 32.72 10.11 -2.57
C LYS A 112 33.53 9.46 -3.69
N LYS A 113 34.78 9.05 -3.42
CA LYS A 113 35.61 8.34 -4.41
C LYS A 113 34.94 7.05 -4.88
N VAL A 114 34.42 6.25 -3.95
CA VAL A 114 33.72 5.00 -4.29
C VAL A 114 32.44 5.27 -5.08
N LEU A 115 31.64 6.25 -4.68
CA LEU A 115 30.38 6.59 -5.35
C LEU A 115 30.60 7.18 -6.75
N ASN A 116 31.65 7.98 -6.96
CA ASN A 116 31.99 8.52 -8.26
C ASN A 116 32.24 7.43 -9.31
N SER A 117 32.74 6.26 -8.90
CA SER A 117 32.94 5.12 -9.82
C SER A 117 31.65 4.56 -10.42
N VAL A 118 30.50 4.90 -9.83
CA VAL A 118 29.16 4.50 -10.29
C VAL A 118 28.27 5.71 -10.60
N ASN A 119 28.88 6.88 -10.82
CA ASN A 119 28.18 8.14 -11.10
C ASN A 119 27.08 8.47 -10.07
N MET A 120 27.37 8.26 -8.78
CA MET A 120 26.46 8.55 -7.68
C MET A 120 27.05 9.65 -6.79
N ILE A 121 26.20 10.58 -6.34
CA ILE A 121 26.59 11.60 -5.36
C ILE A 121 26.22 11.17 -3.93
N THR A 122 26.85 11.81 -2.94
CA THR A 122 26.63 11.48 -1.52
C THR A 122 25.18 11.66 -1.08
N ASP A 123 24.47 12.64 -1.65
CA ASP A 123 23.06 12.89 -1.31
C ASP A 123 22.15 11.76 -1.79
N GLU A 124 22.39 11.22 -3.00
CA GLU A 124 21.67 10.04 -3.51
C GLU A 124 21.95 8.81 -2.64
N PHE A 125 23.20 8.61 -2.24
CA PHE A 125 23.55 7.55 -1.30
C PHE A 125 22.81 7.70 0.04
N GLU A 126 22.71 8.93 0.56
CA GLU A 126 21.98 9.21 1.79
C GLU A 126 20.48 8.88 1.66
N LEU A 127 19.87 9.11 0.48
CA LEU A 127 18.49 8.71 0.21
C LEU A 127 18.34 7.18 0.27
N LEU A 128 19.25 6.42 -0.34
CA LEU A 128 19.24 4.95 -0.26
C LEU A 128 19.39 4.46 1.18
N PHE A 129 20.27 5.12 1.96
CA PHE A 129 20.44 4.83 3.37
C PHE A 129 19.17 5.08 4.19
N ARG A 130 18.50 6.22 3.97
CA ARG A 130 17.21 6.57 4.60
C ARG A 130 16.12 5.58 4.24
N MET A 131 15.99 5.24 2.96
CA MET A 131 15.00 4.27 2.47
C MET A 131 15.18 2.91 3.15
N LYS A 132 16.41 2.41 3.24
CA LYS A 132 16.70 1.14 3.94
C LYS A 132 16.35 1.19 5.43
N ARG A 133 16.64 2.31 6.10
CA ARG A 133 16.29 2.50 7.52
C ARG A 133 14.78 2.54 7.74
N ASN A 134 14.05 3.28 6.90
CA ASN A 134 12.59 3.40 7.00
C ASN A 134 11.90 2.06 6.70
N SER A 135 12.34 1.35 5.65
CA SER A 135 11.82 0.02 5.31
C SER A 135 11.98 -0.96 6.47
N ASN A 136 13.12 -0.93 7.18
CA ASN A 136 13.32 -1.75 8.37
C ASN A 136 12.31 -1.38 9.47
N ASN A 137 12.14 -0.09 9.78
CA ASN A 137 11.20 0.36 10.81
C ASN A 137 9.75 -0.05 10.51
N GLU A 138 9.29 0.15 9.27
CA GLU A 138 7.94 -0.24 8.85
C GLU A 138 7.72 -1.76 8.89
N PHE A 139 8.74 -2.53 8.50
CA PHE A 139 8.70 -3.99 8.58
C PHE A 139 8.59 -4.48 10.03
N TYR A 140 9.38 -3.92 10.95
CA TYR A 140 9.35 -4.31 12.36
C TYR A 140 8.07 -3.86 13.06
N GLN A 141 7.55 -2.65 12.77
CA GLN A 141 6.26 -2.20 13.33
C GLN A 141 5.09 -3.08 12.86
N LYS A 142 5.09 -3.54 11.60
CA LYS A 142 4.03 -4.44 11.10
C LYS A 142 4.17 -5.85 11.64
N LYS A 143 5.38 -6.38 11.82
CA LYS A 143 5.59 -7.71 12.45
C LYS A 143 5.02 -7.76 13.87
N MET A 144 5.13 -6.67 14.63
CA MET A 144 4.52 -6.59 15.96
C MET A 144 2.99 -6.55 15.92
N LYS A 145 2.40 -5.90 14.91
CA LYS A 145 0.93 -5.86 14.74
C LYS A 145 0.31 -7.18 14.25
N THR A 146 1.11 -8.09 13.68
CA THR A 146 0.64 -9.41 13.21
C THR A 146 0.85 -10.54 14.22
N LEU A 147 1.36 -10.21 15.42
CA LEU A 147 1.63 -11.16 16.51
C LEU A 147 0.64 -11.02 17.68
N ASP A 148 -0.27 -10.05 17.61
CA ASP A 148 -1.49 -9.95 18.43
C ASP A 148 -2.68 -10.52 17.63
#